data_AF-N9F620-F1
#
_entry.id   AF-N9F620-F1
#
_cell.length_a   1.000
_cell.length_b   1.000
_cell.length_c   1.000
_cell.angle_alpha   90.00
_cell.angle_beta   90.00
_cell.angle_gamma   90.00
#
_symmetry.space_group_name_H-M   'P 1'
#
loop_
_entity.id
_entity.type
_entity.pdbx_description
1 polymer ?
#
loop_
_entity_poly.entity_id
_entity_poly.type
_entity_poly.pdbx_seq_one_letter_code
_entity_poly.pdbx_strand_id
1 'polypeptide(L)'
;MKQFTVLTPLEQISCNADELLSIKRNDLVPLLDNQTRLNLYADQLIQAQSVLLKSIDPSLTQKLSQIIAQIIEQLSASKKKLNQRKFNAIQKWLGLDLEFSVGQVKYLRDLESSIDEAKQLSQRLQVEIQKSESRFQQANGLREQMAKYIRAAQEFLDEYPVFVQQRHPLDNFSERLSKKINTLQTLQASNDIALAQMQLTQQLSLTLLDRFNEAQHVLIPAWQYHVKQSSAQNSLVTTEELDKSRDKLIQSLKKSLENK
;
A
#
# COMPACT_ATOMS: atom_id res chain seq x y z
N MET A 1 -4.58 -6.45 -12.80
CA MET A 1 -4.81 -5.27 -11.94
C MET A 1 -5.85 -5.63 -10.88
N LYS A 2 -5.53 -5.57 -9.58
CA LYS A 2 -6.55 -5.71 -8.54
C LYS A 2 -7.46 -4.48 -8.60
N GLN A 3 -8.74 -4.69 -8.86
CA GLN A 3 -9.73 -3.62 -8.92
C GLN A 3 -9.89 -2.98 -7.55
N PHE A 4 -10.08 -1.66 -7.54
CA PHE A 4 -10.47 -0.93 -6.35
C PHE A 4 -11.84 -1.45 -5.90
N THR A 5 -11.94 -2.05 -4.72
CA THR A 5 -13.22 -2.56 -4.21
C THR A 5 -14.01 -1.39 -3.67
N VAL A 6 -15.09 -1.02 -4.35
CA VAL A 6 -16.06 -0.03 -3.85
C VAL A 6 -16.76 -0.63 -2.64
N LEU A 7 -16.67 0.05 -1.49
CA LEU A 7 -17.37 -0.35 -0.27
C LEU A 7 -18.87 -0.12 -0.43
N THR A 8 -19.68 -1.15 -0.19
CA THR A 8 -21.15 -1.03 -0.16
C THR A 8 -21.54 -0.04 0.95
N PRO A 9 -22.40 0.97 0.70
CA PRO A 9 -22.90 1.87 1.74
C PRO A 9 -23.42 1.11 2.96
N LEU A 10 -23.19 1.65 4.16
CA LEU A 10 -23.45 0.95 5.42
C LEU A 10 -24.92 0.52 5.54
N GLU A 11 -25.83 1.36 5.06
CA GLU A 11 -27.28 1.14 5.05
C GLU A 11 -27.72 0.10 4.01
N GLN A 12 -26.87 -0.22 3.04
CA GLN A 12 -27.17 -1.19 1.98
C GLN A 12 -26.61 -2.58 2.27
N ILE A 13 -25.86 -2.74 3.38
CA ILE A 13 -25.37 -4.05 3.81
C ILE A 13 -26.57 -4.90 4.21
N SER A 14 -26.68 -6.10 3.64
CA SER A 14 -27.74 -7.05 3.98
C SER A 14 -27.61 -7.50 5.43
N CYS A 15 -28.69 -7.44 6.19
CA CYS A 15 -28.75 -7.95 7.56
C CYS A 15 -29.84 -9.01 7.67
N ASN A 16 -29.52 -10.14 8.28
CA ASN A 16 -30.51 -11.17 8.59
C ASN A 16 -31.32 -10.74 9.83
N ALA A 17 -32.65 -10.84 9.74
CA ALA A 17 -33.55 -10.53 10.84
C ALA A 17 -33.25 -11.33 12.12
N ASP A 18 -32.85 -12.60 12.01
CA ASP A 18 -32.51 -13.44 13.17
C ASP A 18 -31.25 -12.94 13.90
N GLU A 19 -30.26 -12.47 13.15
CA GLU A 19 -29.04 -11.89 13.72
C GLU A 19 -29.32 -10.56 14.41
N LEU A 20 -30.13 -9.70 13.78
CA LEU A 20 -30.54 -8.42 14.36
C LEU A 20 -31.33 -8.64 15.64
N LEU A 21 -32.24 -9.61 15.65
CA LEU A 21 -33.03 -9.98 16.83
C LEU A 21 -32.15 -10.55 17.95
N SER A 22 -31.09 -11.30 17.62
CA SER A 22 -30.10 -11.75 18.60
C SER A 22 -29.39 -10.56 19.26
N ILE A 23 -28.91 -9.59 18.48
CA ILE A 23 -28.27 -8.36 19.00
C ILE A 23 -29.26 -7.57 19.87
N LYS A 24 -30.51 -7.39 19.40
CA LYS A 24 -31.56 -6.72 20.17
C LYS A 24 -31.76 -7.37 21.54
N ARG A 25 -31.88 -8.70 21.60
CA ARG A 25 -32.14 -9.43 22.85
C ARG A 25 -30.94 -9.50 23.78
N ASN A 26 -29.76 -9.79 23.23
CA ASN A 26 -28.58 -10.12 24.04
C ASN A 26 -27.76 -8.89 24.41
N ASP A 27 -27.78 -7.87 23.55
CA ASP A 27 -26.90 -6.70 23.72
C ASP A 27 -27.68 -5.43 24.07
N LEU A 28 -28.86 -5.20 23.46
CA LEU A 28 -29.63 -3.95 23.67
C LEU A 28 -30.58 -4.02 24.88
N VAL A 29 -31.33 -5.11 25.07
CA VAL A 29 -32.23 -5.25 26.23
C VAL A 29 -31.48 -5.08 27.57
N PRO A 30 -30.29 -5.66 27.79
CA PRO A 30 -29.56 -5.46 29.06
C PRO A 30 -29.11 -4.01 29.31
N LEU A 31 -29.07 -3.16 28.29
CA LEU A 31 -28.72 -1.74 28.46
C LEU A 31 -29.82 -0.97 29.19
N LEU A 32 -31.07 -1.45 29.13
CA LEU A 32 -32.20 -0.84 29.83
C LEU A 32 -32.07 -0.97 31.36
N ASP A 33 -31.37 -1.98 31.84
CA ASP A 33 -31.18 -2.25 33.27
C ASP A 33 -29.82 -1.74 33.79
N ASN A 34 -28.85 -1.52 32.91
CA ASN A 34 -27.52 -1.01 33.28
C ASN A 34 -26.94 -0.05 32.23
N GLN A 35 -27.06 1.25 32.55
CA GLN A 35 -26.65 2.35 31.67
C GLN A 35 -25.14 2.34 31.33
N THR A 36 -24.29 1.80 32.22
CA THR A 36 -22.83 1.77 31.97
C THR A 36 -22.46 0.85 30.80
N ARG A 37 -23.31 -0.14 30.48
CA ARG A 37 -23.11 -1.08 29.37
C ARG A 37 -23.23 -0.42 28.00
N LEU A 38 -23.89 0.73 27.90
CA LEU A 38 -24.01 1.45 26.62
C LEU A 38 -22.64 1.85 26.06
N ASN A 39 -21.67 2.13 26.94
CA ASN A 39 -20.30 2.43 26.52
C ASN A 39 -19.64 1.23 25.84
N LEU A 40 -19.95 0.02 26.31
CA LEU A 40 -19.42 -1.25 25.80
C LEU A 40 -20.13 -1.72 24.53
N TYR A 41 -21.28 -1.14 24.19
CA TYR A 41 -22.00 -1.50 22.98
C TYR A 41 -21.13 -1.28 21.73
N ALA A 42 -20.92 -2.36 20.98
CA ALA A 42 -20.02 -2.44 19.82
C ALA A 42 -18.54 -2.09 20.11
N ASP A 43 -18.11 -1.95 21.37
CA ASP A 43 -16.73 -1.51 21.69
C ASP A 43 -15.67 -2.51 21.21
N GLN A 44 -15.97 -3.81 21.30
CA GLN A 44 -15.10 -4.86 20.77
C GLN A 44 -14.83 -4.69 19.26
N LEU A 45 -15.84 -4.25 18.49
CA LEU A 45 -15.68 -3.98 17.06
C LEU A 45 -14.80 -2.76 16.82
N ILE A 46 -14.98 -1.69 17.61
CA ILE A 46 -14.16 -0.48 17.55
C ILE A 46 -12.69 -0.83 17.82
N GLN A 47 -12.42 -1.55 18.91
CA GLN A 47 -11.07 -1.97 19.29
C GLN A 47 -10.45 -2.85 18.19
N ALA A 48 -11.18 -3.85 17.68
CA ALA A 48 -10.68 -4.73 16.64
C ALA A 48 -10.37 -3.98 15.34
N GLN A 49 -11.24 -3.07 14.90
CA GLN A 49 -11.01 -2.23 13.71
C GLN A 49 -9.76 -1.34 13.89
N SER A 50 -9.56 -0.73 15.06
CA SER A 50 -8.42 0.16 15.31
C SER A 50 -7.05 -0.50 15.09
N VAL A 51 -6.92 -1.79 15.36
CA VAL A 51 -5.67 -2.55 15.19
C VAL A 51 -5.42 -2.88 13.71
N LEU A 52 -6.47 -3.04 12.92
CA LEU A 52 -6.41 -3.48 11.53
C LEU A 52 -6.17 -2.35 10.53
N LEU A 53 -6.57 -1.12 10.85
CA LEU A 53 -6.49 0.06 9.97
C LEU A 53 -5.07 0.64 9.82
N LYS A 54 -4.06 -0.24 9.83
CA LYS A 54 -2.66 0.10 9.54
C LYS A 54 -2.38 -0.08 8.05
N SER A 55 -2.06 1.02 7.37
CA SER A 55 -1.58 1.04 5.99
C SER A 55 -0.18 0.44 5.87
N ILE A 56 0.26 0.21 4.63
CA ILE A 56 1.65 -0.17 4.32
C ILE A 56 2.55 1.00 4.75
N ASP A 57 3.68 0.70 5.41
CA ASP A 57 4.65 1.71 5.82
C ASP A 57 5.09 2.57 4.61
N PRO A 58 4.78 3.88 4.59
CA PRO A 58 5.18 4.77 3.51
C PRO A 58 6.70 4.80 3.30
N SER A 59 7.48 4.57 4.36
CA SER A 59 8.94 4.60 4.31
C SER A 59 9.50 3.51 3.39
N LEU A 60 8.83 2.34 3.33
CA LEU A 60 9.25 1.22 2.49
C LEU A 60 9.04 1.54 1.01
N THR A 61 7.86 2.05 0.66
CA THR A 61 7.53 2.50 -0.69
C THR A 61 8.45 3.64 -1.12
N GLN A 62 8.73 4.60 -0.23
CA GLN A 62 9.62 5.72 -0.51
C GLN A 62 11.08 5.28 -0.74
N LYS A 63 11.61 4.40 0.12
CA LYS A 63 12.96 3.85 -0.03
C LYS A 63 13.11 3.08 -1.34
N LEU A 64 12.14 2.22 -1.67
CA LEU A 64 12.15 1.49 -2.94
C LEU A 64 12.10 2.45 -4.13
N SER A 65 11.26 3.49 -4.06
CA SER A 65 11.20 4.55 -5.08
C SER A 65 12.53 5.29 -5.25
N GLN A 66 13.23 5.60 -4.15
CA GLN A 66 14.53 6.27 -4.18
C GLN A 66 15.63 5.39 -4.79
N ILE A 67 15.73 4.13 -4.37
CA ILE A 67 16.77 3.23 -4.90
C ILE A 67 16.54 2.94 -6.40
N ILE A 68 15.29 2.84 -6.84
CA ILE A 68 14.95 2.72 -8.27
C ILE A 68 15.41 3.96 -9.04
N ALA A 69 15.16 5.17 -8.51
CA ALA A 69 15.62 6.41 -9.12
C ALA A 69 17.15 6.44 -9.25
N GLN A 70 17.86 5.99 -8.21
CA GLN A 70 19.33 5.89 -8.21
C GLN A 70 19.83 4.88 -9.26
N ILE A 71 19.20 3.71 -9.38
CA ILE A 71 19.52 2.72 -10.42
C ILE A 71 19.34 3.34 -11.81
N ILE A 72 18.23 4.03 -12.06
CA ILE A 72 17.99 4.70 -13.35
C ILE A 72 19.06 5.75 -13.65
N GLU A 73 19.42 6.57 -12.67
CA GLU A 73 20.47 7.56 -12.81
C GLU A 73 21.81 6.90 -13.15
N GLN A 74 22.19 5.87 -12.38
CA GLN A 74 23.40 5.08 -12.64
C GLN A 74 23.37 4.54 -14.07
N LEU A 75 22.31 3.83 -14.48
CA LEU A 75 22.18 3.25 -15.82
C LEU A 75 22.28 4.31 -16.93
N SER A 76 21.69 5.49 -16.74
CA SER A 76 21.77 6.59 -17.71
C SER A 76 23.18 7.19 -17.83
N ALA A 77 23.94 7.23 -16.72
CA ALA A 77 25.30 7.74 -16.67
C ALA A 77 26.36 6.71 -17.14
N SER A 78 25.95 5.46 -17.39
CA SER A 78 26.88 4.35 -17.65
C SER A 78 27.76 4.59 -18.87
N LYS A 79 27.21 5.13 -19.96
CA LYS A 79 27.95 5.40 -21.21
C LYS A 79 29.17 6.29 -20.96
N LYS A 80 29.04 7.32 -20.11
CA LYS A 80 30.16 8.22 -19.77
C LYS A 80 31.20 7.54 -18.89
N LYS A 81 30.77 6.70 -17.94
CA LYS A 81 31.64 6.06 -16.93
C LYS A 81 32.33 4.78 -17.41
N LEU A 82 31.70 4.05 -18.34
CA LEU A 82 32.17 2.74 -18.83
C LEU A 82 32.84 2.80 -20.21
N ASN A 83 32.85 3.96 -20.89
CA ASN A 83 33.51 4.10 -22.19
C ASN A 83 35.01 3.77 -22.12
N GLN A 84 35.49 2.95 -23.03
CA GLN A 84 36.91 2.62 -23.13
C GLN A 84 37.73 3.87 -23.48
N ARG A 85 38.64 4.27 -22.57
CA ARG A 85 39.65 5.30 -22.83
C ARG A 85 40.96 4.64 -23.27
N LYS A 86 41.60 5.19 -24.30
CA LYS A 86 42.95 4.78 -24.70
C LYS A 86 43.96 5.53 -23.84
N PHE A 87 44.71 4.80 -23.04
CA PHE A 87 45.83 5.34 -22.25
C PHE A 87 47.13 5.14 -23.04
N ASN A 88 47.92 6.21 -23.16
CA ASN A 88 49.26 6.15 -23.73
C ASN A 88 50.29 5.71 -22.67
N ALA A 89 51.50 5.35 -23.08
CA ALA A 89 52.47 4.63 -22.23
C ALA A 89 52.81 5.35 -20.91
N ILE A 90 52.89 6.68 -20.93
CA ILE A 90 53.14 7.50 -19.73
C ILE A 90 51.95 7.47 -18.77
N GLN A 91 50.72 7.48 -19.29
CA GLN A 91 49.53 7.41 -18.45
C GLN A 91 49.36 6.04 -17.78
N LYS A 92 49.72 4.96 -18.48
CA LYS A 92 49.78 3.61 -17.90
C LYS A 92 50.86 3.50 -16.81
N TRP A 93 52.01 4.14 -17.04
CA TRP A 93 53.08 4.20 -16.05
C TRP A 93 52.69 4.98 -14.79
N LEU A 94 51.84 6.00 -14.91
CA LEU A 94 51.23 6.74 -13.80
C LEU A 94 50.08 5.99 -13.10
N GLY A 95 49.76 4.77 -13.51
CA GLY A 95 48.67 3.97 -12.93
C GLY A 95 47.26 4.46 -13.27
N LEU A 96 47.12 5.41 -14.21
CA LEU A 96 45.83 6.01 -14.58
C LEU A 96 44.89 5.02 -15.27
N ASP A 97 45.44 3.99 -15.93
CA ASP A 97 44.65 2.90 -16.52
C ASP A 97 44.12 1.93 -15.44
N LEU A 98 44.94 1.63 -14.43
CA LEU A 98 44.55 0.84 -13.27
C LEU A 98 43.46 1.55 -12.48
N GLU A 99 43.64 2.83 -12.13
CA GLU A 99 42.64 3.65 -11.44
C GLU A 99 41.32 3.74 -12.21
N PHE A 100 41.39 3.89 -13.53
CA PHE A 100 40.21 3.91 -14.38
C PHE A 100 39.47 2.57 -14.37
N SER A 101 40.20 1.45 -14.47
CA SER A 101 39.61 0.11 -14.40
C SER A 101 39.00 -0.20 -13.02
N VAL A 102 39.68 0.20 -11.93
CA VAL A 102 39.16 0.11 -10.56
C VAL A 102 37.90 0.96 -10.41
N GLY A 103 37.85 2.15 -11.02
CA GLY A 103 36.66 3.01 -11.05
C GLY A 103 35.47 2.36 -11.77
N GLN A 104 35.71 1.64 -12.87
CA GLN A 104 34.65 0.89 -13.57
C GLN A 104 34.14 -0.29 -12.75
N VAL A 105 35.05 -1.09 -12.16
CA VAL A 105 34.70 -2.21 -11.29
C VAL A 105 33.90 -1.73 -10.07
N LYS A 106 34.32 -0.63 -9.45
CA LYS A 106 33.59 -0.01 -8.33
C LYS A 106 32.19 0.43 -8.76
N TYR A 107 32.06 1.13 -9.88
CA TYR A 107 30.76 1.58 -10.38
C TYR A 107 29.80 0.41 -10.66
N LEU A 108 30.28 -0.69 -11.26
CA LEU A 108 29.46 -1.87 -11.49
C LEU A 108 29.05 -2.55 -10.18
N ARG A 109 29.96 -2.66 -9.22
CA ARG A 109 29.66 -3.19 -7.87
C ARG A 109 28.63 -2.33 -7.14
N ASP A 110 28.75 -1.01 -7.22
CA ASP A 110 27.80 -0.08 -6.60
C ASP A 110 26.40 -0.21 -7.23
N LEU A 111 26.31 -0.38 -8.55
CA LEU A 111 25.05 -0.64 -9.25
C LEU A 111 24.45 -2.00 -8.85
N GLU A 112 25.25 -3.07 -8.81
CA GLU A 112 24.81 -4.40 -8.36
C GLU A 112 24.25 -4.33 -6.92
N SER A 113 24.95 -3.62 -6.03
CA SER A 113 24.49 -3.40 -4.65
C SER A 113 23.16 -2.67 -4.58
N SER A 114 22.95 -1.63 -5.41
CA SER A 114 21.66 -0.92 -5.46
C SER A 114 20.54 -1.82 -5.99
N ILE A 115 20.82 -2.67 -6.98
CA ILE A 115 19.86 -3.64 -7.52
C ILE A 115 19.47 -4.68 -6.45
N ASP A 116 20.45 -5.20 -5.72
CA ASP A 116 20.22 -6.17 -4.64
C ASP A 116 19.41 -5.55 -3.49
N GLU A 117 19.71 -4.31 -3.10
CA GLU A 117 18.92 -3.58 -2.10
C GLU A 117 17.47 -3.39 -2.58
N ALA A 118 17.28 -2.97 -3.83
CA ALA A 118 15.95 -2.82 -4.41
C ALA A 118 15.17 -4.15 -4.44
N LYS A 119 15.84 -5.27 -4.70
CA LYS A 119 15.27 -6.61 -4.66
C LYS A 119 14.84 -7.03 -3.25
N GLN A 120 15.64 -6.71 -2.23
CA GLN A 120 15.26 -6.99 -0.85
C GLN A 120 14.06 -6.12 -0.41
N LEU A 121 14.07 -4.84 -0.76
CA LEU A 121 12.97 -3.92 -0.48
C LEU A 121 11.68 -4.35 -1.18
N SER A 122 11.76 -4.81 -2.44
CA SER A 122 10.60 -5.28 -3.20
C SER A 122 9.96 -6.53 -2.58
N GLN A 123 10.77 -7.50 -2.14
CA GLN A 123 10.29 -8.68 -1.42
C GLN A 123 9.58 -8.31 -0.11
N ARG A 124 10.17 -7.40 0.67
CA ARG A 124 9.53 -6.90 1.90
C ARG A 124 8.21 -6.19 1.60
N LEU A 125 8.17 -5.38 0.55
CA LEU A 125 6.97 -4.64 0.14
C LEU A 125 5.87 -5.61 -0.30
N GLN A 126 6.22 -6.68 -1.00
CA GLN A 126 5.26 -7.73 -1.39
C GLN A 126 4.61 -8.38 -0.17
N VAL A 127 5.38 -8.70 0.87
CA VAL A 127 4.86 -9.24 2.13
C VAL A 127 3.92 -8.25 2.82
N GLU A 128 4.29 -6.96 2.89
CA GLU A 128 3.44 -5.94 3.51
C GLU A 128 2.14 -5.70 2.72
N ILE A 129 2.16 -5.80 1.39
CA ILE A 129 0.94 -5.77 0.57
C ILE A 129 0.02 -6.93 0.93
N GLN A 130 0.55 -8.16 1.04
CA GLN A 130 -0.25 -9.34 1.42
C GLN A 130 -0.86 -9.19 2.83
N LYS A 131 -0.09 -8.70 3.79
CA LYS A 131 -0.61 -8.44 5.14
C LYS A 131 -1.68 -7.35 5.12
N SER A 132 -1.47 -6.27 4.36
CA SER A 132 -2.42 -5.18 4.21
C SER A 132 -3.74 -5.68 3.62
N GLU A 133 -3.68 -6.58 2.63
CA GLU A 133 -4.87 -7.20 2.05
C GLU A 133 -5.64 -8.06 3.06
N SER A 134 -4.94 -8.88 3.85
CA SER A 134 -5.57 -9.66 4.92
C SER A 134 -6.25 -8.76 5.96
N ARG A 135 -5.58 -7.67 6.38
CA ARG A 135 -6.16 -6.69 7.31
C ARG A 135 -7.39 -6.01 6.72
N PHE A 136 -7.35 -5.65 5.43
CA PHE A 136 -8.49 -5.06 4.73
C PHE A 136 -9.70 -6.01 4.74
N GLN A 137 -9.51 -7.29 4.42
CA GLN A 137 -10.61 -8.27 4.44
C GLN A 137 -11.21 -8.45 5.84
N GLN A 138 -10.37 -8.56 6.87
CA GLN A 138 -10.83 -8.66 8.25
C GLN A 138 -11.60 -7.41 8.69
N ALA A 139 -11.09 -6.22 8.36
CA ALA A 139 -11.75 -4.96 8.69
C ALA A 139 -13.07 -4.79 7.93
N ASN A 140 -13.16 -5.28 6.69
CA ASN A 140 -14.42 -5.32 5.95
C ASN A 140 -15.45 -6.24 6.61
N GLY A 141 -15.04 -7.41 7.12
CA GLY A 141 -15.92 -8.28 7.91
C GLY A 141 -16.42 -7.62 9.21
N LEU A 142 -15.55 -6.88 9.91
CA LEU A 142 -15.96 -6.11 11.10
C LEU A 142 -16.89 -4.95 10.75
N ARG A 143 -16.72 -4.34 9.57
CA ARG A 143 -17.62 -3.30 9.06
C ARG A 143 -19.03 -3.84 8.82
N GLU A 144 -19.16 -5.04 8.28
CA GLU A 144 -20.46 -5.72 8.16
C GLU A 144 -21.10 -5.97 9.53
N GLN A 145 -20.31 -6.38 10.53
CA GLN A 145 -20.80 -6.52 11.90
C GLN A 145 -21.24 -5.18 12.48
N MET A 146 -20.46 -4.11 12.28
CA MET A 146 -20.83 -2.76 12.73
C MET A 146 -22.17 -2.32 12.13
N ALA A 147 -22.42 -2.62 10.86
CA ALA A 147 -23.69 -2.34 10.20
C ALA A 147 -24.88 -3.03 10.89
N LYS A 148 -24.71 -4.31 11.26
CA LYS A 148 -25.72 -5.08 12.01
C LYS A 148 -25.99 -4.46 13.37
N TYR A 149 -24.96 -4.06 14.11
CA TYR A 149 -25.10 -3.39 15.41
C TYR A 149 -25.81 -2.03 15.29
N ILE A 150 -25.47 -1.24 14.28
CA ILE A 150 -26.14 0.05 14.04
C ILE A 150 -27.60 -0.16 13.68
N ARG A 151 -27.91 -1.06 12.74
CA ARG A 151 -29.29 -1.37 12.32
C ARG A 151 -30.12 -1.93 13.47
N ALA A 152 -29.59 -2.88 14.24
CA ALA A 152 -30.29 -3.44 15.39
C ALA A 152 -30.65 -2.36 16.41
N ALA A 153 -29.75 -1.40 16.66
CA ALA A 153 -30.00 -0.29 17.57
C ALA A 153 -31.03 0.71 17.04
N GLN A 154 -31.01 1.01 15.73
CA GLN A 154 -32.02 1.84 15.07
C GLN A 154 -33.41 1.20 15.16
N GLU A 155 -33.53 -0.05 14.72
CA GLU A 155 -34.78 -0.79 14.78
C GLU A 155 -35.27 -0.97 16.22
N PHE A 156 -34.37 -1.07 17.20
CA PHE A 156 -34.76 -1.16 18.60
C PHE A 156 -35.43 0.13 19.12
N LEU A 157 -34.97 1.29 18.67
CA LEU A 157 -35.62 2.57 19.00
C LEU A 157 -36.99 2.72 18.34
N ASP A 158 -37.13 2.22 17.11
CA ASP A 158 -38.36 2.34 16.33
C ASP A 158 -39.44 1.33 16.76
N GLU A 159 -39.06 0.06 17.00
CA GLU A 159 -39.99 -1.03 17.29
C GLU A 159 -40.46 -1.07 18.75
N TYR A 160 -39.68 -0.53 19.69
CA TYR A 160 -39.91 -0.68 21.13
C TYR A 160 -40.05 0.66 21.89
N PRO A 161 -40.92 1.60 21.45
CA PRO A 161 -41.00 2.94 22.06
C PRO A 161 -41.41 2.89 23.54
N VAL A 162 -42.22 1.91 23.94
CA VAL A 162 -42.66 1.71 25.33
C VAL A 162 -41.50 1.36 26.26
N PHE A 163 -40.60 0.47 25.83
CA PHE A 163 -39.41 0.09 26.60
C PHE A 163 -38.44 1.27 26.79
N VAL A 164 -38.46 2.20 25.85
CA VAL A 164 -37.53 3.32 25.75
C VAL A 164 -38.04 4.57 26.47
N GLN A 165 -39.36 4.77 26.60
CA GLN A 165 -39.96 6.02 27.09
C GLN A 165 -40.58 5.95 28.50
N GLN A 166 -40.95 4.77 29.02
CA GLN A 166 -41.85 4.67 30.18
C GLN A 166 -41.22 4.17 31.51
N ARG A 167 -39.90 4.06 31.63
CA ARG A 167 -39.26 3.49 32.83
C ARG A 167 -38.97 4.50 33.96
N HIS A 168 -38.39 5.66 33.66
CA HIS A 168 -38.11 6.69 34.68
C HIS A 168 -37.99 8.09 34.05
N PRO A 169 -38.53 9.16 34.66
CA PRO A 169 -38.55 10.51 34.08
C PRO A 169 -37.16 11.16 33.88
N LEU A 170 -36.11 10.61 34.49
CA LEU A 170 -34.71 11.02 34.28
C LEU A 170 -33.94 10.08 33.33
N ASP A 171 -34.58 9.03 32.81
CA ASP A 171 -33.93 8.03 31.97
C ASP A 171 -34.03 8.39 30.49
N ASN A 172 -33.03 9.14 30.01
CA ASN A 172 -32.92 9.54 28.61
C ASN A 172 -32.31 8.42 27.74
N PHE A 173 -32.76 7.18 27.92
CA PHE A 173 -32.20 6.02 27.20
C PHE A 173 -32.26 6.19 25.69
N SER A 174 -33.42 6.61 25.16
CA SER A 174 -33.61 6.90 23.73
C SER A 174 -32.54 7.83 23.18
N GLU A 175 -32.35 8.96 23.85
CA GLU A 175 -31.41 10.00 23.44
C GLU A 175 -29.97 9.50 23.48
N ARG A 176 -29.60 8.75 24.52
CA ARG A 176 -28.25 8.19 24.66
C ARG A 176 -27.97 7.12 23.61
N LEU A 177 -28.92 6.25 23.33
CA LEU A 177 -28.77 5.22 22.29
C LEU A 177 -28.69 5.87 20.90
N SER A 178 -29.53 6.86 20.60
CA SER A 178 -29.43 7.67 19.37
C SER A 178 -28.07 8.35 19.23
N LYS A 179 -27.54 8.94 20.30
CA LYS A 179 -26.18 9.51 20.31
C LYS A 179 -25.12 8.44 20.03
N LYS A 180 -25.22 7.27 20.67
CA LYS A 180 -24.31 6.14 20.45
C LYS A 180 -24.36 5.67 19.00
N ILE A 181 -25.54 5.54 18.39
CA ILE A 181 -25.72 5.20 16.96
C ILE A 181 -24.98 6.21 16.08
N ASN A 182 -25.21 7.50 16.29
CA ASN A 182 -24.53 8.55 15.52
C ASN A 182 -23.00 8.51 15.68
N THR A 183 -22.51 8.24 16.89
CA THR A 183 -21.07 8.04 17.14
C THR A 183 -20.54 6.82 16.38
N LEU A 184 -21.23 5.68 16.42
CA LEU A 184 -20.83 4.48 15.69
C LEU A 184 -20.81 4.70 14.17
N GLN A 185 -21.82 5.38 13.62
CA GLN A 185 -21.87 5.74 12.20
C GLN A 185 -20.70 6.67 11.81
N THR A 186 -20.42 7.69 12.62
CA THR A 186 -19.31 8.63 12.37
C THR A 186 -17.97 7.90 12.42
N LEU A 187 -17.76 7.04 13.43
CA LEU A 187 -16.56 6.21 13.53
C LEU A 187 -16.42 5.28 12.33
N GLN A 188 -17.50 4.64 11.90
CA GLN A 188 -17.47 3.75 10.74
C GLN A 188 -17.18 4.51 9.44
N ALA A 189 -17.71 5.72 9.26
CA ALA A 189 -17.37 6.57 8.13
C ALA A 189 -15.87 6.92 8.10
N SER A 190 -15.28 7.24 9.26
CA SER A 190 -13.84 7.46 9.39
C SER A 190 -13.03 6.19 9.03
N ASN A 191 -13.51 5.03 9.48
CA ASN A 191 -12.87 3.75 9.18
C ASN A 191 -12.99 3.37 7.70
N ASP A 192 -14.09 3.71 7.04
CA ASP A 192 -14.28 3.52 5.60
C ASP A 192 -13.29 4.36 4.78
N ILE A 193 -12.99 5.60 5.23
CA ILE A 193 -11.93 6.43 4.63
C ILE A 193 -10.57 5.74 4.80
N ALA A 194 -10.27 5.22 5.99
CA ALA A 194 -9.02 4.51 6.24
C ALA A 194 -8.89 3.24 5.37
N LEU A 195 -9.98 2.49 5.17
CA LEU A 195 -10.03 1.34 4.27
C LEU A 195 -9.74 1.73 2.82
N ALA A 196 -10.35 2.81 2.34
CA ALA A 196 -10.07 3.35 1.00
C ALA A 196 -8.59 3.75 0.87
N GLN A 197 -8.01 4.40 1.88
CA GLN A 197 -6.58 4.76 1.90
C GLN A 197 -5.66 3.53 1.89
N MET A 198 -6.03 2.46 2.59
CA MET A 198 -5.29 1.19 2.54
C MET A 198 -5.27 0.61 1.13
N GLN A 199 -6.40 0.59 0.41
CA GLN A 199 -6.48 0.12 -0.97
C GLN A 199 -5.66 0.99 -1.93
N LEU A 200 -5.75 2.32 -1.80
CA LEU A 200 -4.94 3.24 -2.59
C LEU A 200 -3.44 2.98 -2.40
N THR A 201 -3.01 2.85 -1.15
CA THR A 201 -1.61 2.55 -0.82
C THR A 201 -1.17 1.20 -1.40
N GLN A 202 -2.01 0.15 -1.31
CA GLN A 202 -1.73 -1.15 -1.92
C GLN A 202 -1.56 -1.04 -3.44
N GLN A 203 -2.41 -0.28 -4.14
CA GLN A 203 -2.31 -0.10 -5.58
C GLN A 203 -1.04 0.65 -6.00
N LEU A 204 -0.67 1.70 -5.26
CA LEU A 204 0.58 2.42 -5.47
C LEU A 204 1.79 1.50 -5.29
N SER A 205 1.82 0.73 -4.20
CA SER A 205 2.90 -0.23 -3.93
C SER A 205 2.97 -1.34 -4.99
N LEU A 206 1.84 -1.88 -5.44
CA LEU A 206 1.79 -2.88 -6.52
C LEU A 206 2.33 -2.30 -7.84
N THR A 207 1.93 -1.09 -8.18
CA THR A 207 2.41 -0.41 -9.39
C THR A 207 3.93 -0.24 -9.34
N LEU A 208 4.48 0.18 -8.20
CA LEU A 208 5.92 0.31 -7.99
C LEU A 208 6.65 -1.04 -8.13
N LEU A 209 6.08 -2.12 -7.58
CA LEU A 209 6.62 -3.48 -7.74
C LEU A 209 6.63 -3.93 -9.20
N ASP A 210 5.52 -3.74 -9.92
CA ASP A 210 5.41 -4.14 -11.33
C ASP A 210 6.46 -3.42 -12.18
N ARG A 211 6.64 -2.10 -11.96
CA ARG A 211 7.66 -1.30 -12.65
C ARG A 211 9.08 -1.77 -12.31
N PHE A 212 9.36 -2.08 -11.04
CA PHE A 212 10.66 -2.61 -10.65
C PHE A 212 10.94 -3.98 -11.27
N ASN A 213 9.94 -4.88 -11.26
CA ASN A 213 10.05 -6.18 -11.89
C ASN A 213 10.32 -6.04 -13.39
N GLU A 214 9.64 -5.13 -14.09
CA GLU A 214 9.92 -4.84 -15.49
C GLU A 214 11.37 -4.34 -15.69
N ALA A 215 11.83 -3.42 -14.84
CA ALA A 215 13.21 -2.95 -14.89
C ALA A 215 14.23 -4.07 -14.65
N GLN A 216 13.96 -4.97 -13.71
CA GLN A 216 14.82 -6.10 -13.37
C GLN A 216 14.92 -7.13 -14.50
N HIS A 217 13.82 -7.44 -15.17
CA HIS A 217 13.78 -8.51 -16.17
C HIS A 217 14.06 -8.03 -17.60
N VAL A 218 13.85 -6.73 -17.88
CA VAL A 218 13.99 -6.18 -19.24
C VAL A 218 15.11 -5.15 -19.30
N LEU A 219 15.03 -4.09 -18.50
CA LEU A 219 15.90 -2.93 -18.62
C LEU A 219 17.34 -3.22 -18.22
N ILE A 220 17.55 -3.86 -17.06
CA ILE A 220 18.89 -4.19 -16.56
C ILE A 220 19.60 -5.18 -17.49
N PRO A 221 18.98 -6.31 -17.92
CA PRO A 221 19.61 -7.24 -18.86
C PRO A 221 19.92 -6.59 -20.22
N ALA A 222 19.00 -5.78 -20.77
CA ALA A 222 19.25 -5.07 -22.03
C ALA A 222 20.43 -4.10 -21.92
N TRP A 223 20.54 -3.39 -20.80
CA TRP A 223 21.67 -2.53 -20.51
C TRP A 223 22.98 -3.32 -20.39
N GLN A 224 22.97 -4.45 -19.66
CA GLN A 224 24.16 -5.30 -19.51
C GLN A 224 24.63 -5.83 -20.87
N TYR A 225 23.71 -6.24 -21.74
CA TYR A 225 24.00 -6.66 -23.10
C TYR A 225 24.65 -5.52 -23.91
N HIS A 226 24.08 -4.32 -23.86
CA HIS A 226 24.62 -3.15 -24.55
C HIS A 226 26.04 -2.78 -24.06
N VAL A 227 26.27 -2.79 -22.75
CA VAL A 227 27.60 -2.54 -22.18
C VAL A 227 28.62 -3.57 -22.70
N LYS A 228 28.27 -4.87 -22.71
CA LYS A 228 29.13 -5.94 -23.25
C LYS A 228 29.40 -5.80 -24.76
N GLN A 229 28.41 -5.37 -25.53
CA GLN A 229 28.57 -5.14 -26.98
C GLN A 229 29.47 -3.93 -27.25
N SER A 230 29.31 -2.85 -26.47
CA SER A 230 30.13 -1.64 -26.60
C SER A 230 31.60 -1.87 -26.26
N SER A 231 31.91 -2.82 -25.36
CA SER A 231 33.29 -3.18 -25.03
C SER A 231 33.93 -4.15 -26.02
N ALA A 232 33.14 -4.85 -26.86
CA ALA A 232 33.61 -5.81 -27.85
C ALA A 232 33.96 -5.21 -29.24
N GLN A 233 33.47 -4.00 -29.56
CA GLN A 233 33.66 -3.24 -30.82
C GLN A 233 33.19 -3.92 -32.13
N ASN A 234 32.53 -3.11 -33.00
CA ASN A 234 32.00 -3.38 -34.34
C ASN A 234 30.64 -4.12 -34.49
N SER A 235 29.56 -3.60 -33.90
CA SER A 235 28.21 -3.88 -34.45
C SER A 235 27.31 -2.65 -34.35
N LEU A 236 27.29 -1.85 -35.41
CA LEU A 236 26.56 -0.59 -35.55
C LEU A 236 25.06 -0.75 -35.87
N VAL A 237 24.53 -1.98 -35.93
CA VAL A 237 23.26 -2.23 -36.66
C VAL A 237 22.05 -2.55 -35.76
N THR A 238 22.20 -2.64 -34.44
CA THR A 238 21.07 -2.94 -33.53
C THR A 238 20.94 -1.99 -32.33
N THR A 239 21.73 -0.92 -32.25
CA THR A 239 21.83 -0.07 -31.05
C THR A 239 20.74 0.99 -30.93
N GLU A 240 20.18 1.50 -32.04
CA GLU A 240 19.23 2.63 -32.01
C GLU A 240 17.83 2.27 -31.49
N GLU A 241 17.28 1.11 -31.86
CA GLU A 241 15.98 0.65 -31.35
C GLU A 241 16.05 0.27 -29.86
N LEU A 242 17.18 -0.29 -29.44
CA LEU A 242 17.48 -0.63 -28.05
C LEU A 242 17.67 0.62 -27.18
N ASP A 243 18.38 1.65 -27.68
CA ASP A 243 18.50 2.94 -27.00
C ASP A 243 17.13 3.62 -26.87
N LYS A 244 16.30 3.60 -27.92
CA LYS A 244 14.92 4.10 -27.86
C LYS A 244 14.05 3.33 -26.85
N SER A 245 14.21 2.00 -26.77
CA SER A 245 13.49 1.17 -25.79
C SER A 245 13.93 1.48 -24.35
N ARG A 246 15.25 1.58 -24.12
CA ARG A 246 15.83 2.00 -22.84
C ARG A 246 15.30 3.35 -22.41
N ASP A 247 15.35 4.34 -23.30
CA ASP A 247 14.93 5.71 -22.99
C ASP A 247 13.42 5.80 -22.73
N LYS A 248 12.58 5.05 -23.48
CA LYS A 248 11.14 4.93 -23.21
C LYS A 248 10.87 4.32 -21.83
N LEU A 249 11.59 3.27 -21.46
CA LEU A 249 11.46 2.62 -20.14
C LEU A 249 11.96 3.52 -19.00
N ILE A 250 13.10 4.19 -19.17
CA ILE A 250 13.61 5.19 -18.21
C ILE A 250 12.61 6.33 -18.03
N GLN A 251 12.04 6.84 -19.11
CA GLN A 251 11.01 7.89 -19.05
C GLN A 251 9.73 7.39 -18.39
N SER A 252 9.29 6.16 -18.67
CA SER A 252 8.13 5.53 -18.02
C SER A 252 8.35 5.39 -16.51
N LEU A 253 9.55 4.96 -16.10
CA LEU A 253 9.92 4.84 -14.68
C LEU A 253 9.97 6.21 -14.01
N LYS A 254 10.60 7.22 -14.63
CA LYS A 254 10.64 8.60 -14.12
C LYS A 254 9.24 9.19 -13.95
N LYS A 255 8.38 9.06 -14.96
CA LYS A 255 6.98 9.52 -14.91
C LYS A 255 6.19 8.82 -13.78
N SER A 256 6.47 7.54 -13.53
CA SER A 256 5.84 6.79 -12.44
C SER A 256 6.30 7.25 -11.05
N LEU A 257 7.51 7.83 -10.96
CA LEU A 257 8.04 8.41 -9.73
C LEU A 257 7.53 9.85 -9.48
N GLU A 258 7.15 10.56 -10.54
CA GLU A 258 6.63 11.94 -10.50
C GLU A 258 5.13 12.02 -10.19
N ASN A 259 4.35 10.97 -10.47
CA ASN A 259 2.92 10.89 -10.12
C ASN A 259 2.66 10.59 -8.62
N LYS A 260 3.48 11.14 -7.72
CA LYS A 260 3.30 11.07 -6.26
C LYS A 260 2.26 12.08 -5.77
#